data_AF-A0A5N9DLG3-F1
#
_entry.id   AF-A0A5N9DLG3-F1
#
_cell.length_a   1.000
_cell.length_b   1.000
_cell.length_c   1.000
_cell.angle_alpha   90.00
_cell.angle_beta   90.00
_cell.angle_gamma   90.00
#
_symmetry.space_group_name_H-M   'P 1'
#
loop_
_entity.id
_entity.type
_entity.pdbx_description
1 polymer ?
#
loop_
_entity_poly.entity_id
_entity_poly.type
_entity_poly.pdbx_seq_one_letter_code
_entity_poly.pdbx_strand_id
1 'polypeptide(L)'
;MVRNEHKEFISDVTAWKPDVIISSLQSQIDGNARDWKLSVLETIAEWPIARETIAGRTMDYLIAGEAFDWRLLAERLLDACSSKIENEIWWEWLSESALFGGFAESEFMRAVGVDKFRAHLSYFYGVTVEQALLVSVEEEITHTRVASGRELSDGSLERAHELLYGNSRGQLWEVFSLETGLQPIPGRSQGKGAHSLASEDAFTYWLFKLRMERSDPAK
;
A
#
# COMPACT_ATOMS: atom_id res chain seq x y z
N MET A 1 -16.99 2.67 -35.79
CA MET A 1 -17.50 1.32 -35.52
C MET A 1 -16.33 0.34 -35.54
N VAL A 2 -15.65 0.20 -34.40
CA VAL A 2 -14.64 -0.86 -34.17
C VAL A 2 -14.90 -1.30 -32.74
N ARG A 3 -15.46 -2.51 -32.59
CA ARG A 3 -15.70 -3.16 -31.30
C ARG A 3 -14.35 -3.65 -30.79
N ASN A 4 -13.91 -3.14 -29.65
CA ASN A 4 -12.73 -3.67 -28.97
C ASN A 4 -13.19 -4.87 -28.15
N GLU A 5 -12.76 -6.05 -28.56
CA GLU A 5 -13.04 -7.32 -27.90
C GLU A 5 -12.21 -7.37 -26.61
N HIS A 6 -12.88 -7.16 -25.47
CA HIS A 6 -12.33 -7.53 -24.18
C HIS A 6 -12.15 -9.05 -24.17
N LYS A 7 -10.91 -9.51 -24.35
CA LYS A 7 -10.53 -10.87 -24.00
C LYS A 7 -10.60 -10.99 -22.47
N GLU A 8 -11.76 -11.46 -22.00
CA GLU A 8 -11.89 -12.04 -20.67
C GLU A 8 -10.89 -13.20 -20.57
N PHE A 9 -9.91 -13.02 -19.69
CA PHE A 9 -9.04 -14.12 -19.29
C PHE A 9 -9.83 -15.00 -18.33
N ILE A 10 -10.66 -15.89 -18.88
CA ILE A 10 -11.25 -16.99 -18.12
C ILE A 10 -10.12 -18.02 -17.93
N SER A 11 -9.37 -17.88 -16.84
CA SER A 11 -8.58 -18.98 -16.32
C SER A 11 -9.42 -19.73 -15.29
N ASP A 12 -9.94 -20.89 -15.70
CA ASP A 12 -10.43 -21.96 -14.82
C ASP A 12 -9.27 -22.50 -13.96
N VAL A 13 -8.83 -21.72 -12.99
CA VAL A 13 -7.99 -22.15 -11.88
C VAL A 13 -8.90 -22.12 -10.68
N THR A 14 -9.09 -23.28 -10.04
CA THR A 14 -9.85 -23.46 -8.79
C THR A 14 -9.77 -22.21 -7.93
N ALA A 15 -10.80 -21.36 -8.00
CA ALA A 15 -10.85 -20.13 -7.21
C ALA A 15 -11.21 -20.57 -5.80
N TRP A 16 -10.18 -20.89 -5.00
CA TRP A 16 -10.36 -21.11 -3.58
C TRP A 16 -11.01 -19.84 -3.03
N LYS A 17 -12.22 -20.00 -2.49
CA LYS A 17 -12.91 -18.87 -1.86
C LYS A 17 -12.01 -18.36 -0.73
N PRO A 18 -11.89 -17.03 -0.52
CA PRO A 18 -11.07 -16.44 0.54
C PRO A 18 -11.28 -17.09 1.91
N ASP A 19 -12.52 -17.49 2.22
CA ASP A 19 -12.89 -18.18 3.45
C ASP A 19 -12.17 -19.53 3.63
N VAL A 20 -11.93 -20.27 2.54
CA VAL A 20 -11.23 -21.56 2.59
C VAL A 20 -9.75 -21.34 2.84
N ILE A 21 -9.15 -20.33 2.21
CA ILE A 21 -7.74 -19.95 2.43
C ILE A 21 -7.54 -19.54 3.89
N ILE A 22 -8.44 -18.69 4.43
CA ILE A 22 -8.42 -18.30 5.85
C ILE A 22 -8.58 -19.53 6.77
N SER A 23 -9.52 -20.42 6.48
CA SER A 23 -9.74 -21.63 7.31
C SER A 23 -8.52 -22.57 7.29
N SER A 24 -7.85 -22.68 6.14
CA SER A 24 -6.59 -23.42 6.01
C SER A 24 -5.50 -22.79 6.86
N LEU A 25 -5.33 -21.47 6.77
CA LEU A 25 -4.36 -20.73 7.58
C LEU A 25 -4.63 -20.89 9.09
N GLN A 26 -5.89 -20.75 9.52
CA GLN A 26 -6.29 -20.95 10.93
C GLN A 26 -5.98 -22.36 11.46
N SER A 27 -5.97 -23.36 10.57
CA SER A 27 -5.63 -24.75 10.92
C SER A 27 -4.12 -24.99 10.98
N GLN A 28 -3.33 -24.21 10.24
CA GLN A 28 -1.87 -24.30 10.19
C GLN A 28 -1.19 -23.46 11.26
N ILE A 29 -1.76 -22.31 11.63
CA ILE A 29 -1.20 -21.40 12.63
C ILE A 29 -1.41 -21.96 14.05
N ASP A 30 -0.29 -22.11 14.76
CA ASP A 30 -0.23 -22.22 16.22
C ASP A 30 0.69 -21.11 16.73
N GLY A 31 0.21 -20.28 17.67
CA GLY A 31 0.97 -19.17 18.25
C GLY A 31 2.24 -19.59 18.99
N ASN A 32 2.39 -20.89 19.32
CA ASN A 32 3.60 -21.44 19.92
C ASN A 32 4.62 -21.97 18.89
N ALA A 33 4.27 -22.00 17.60
CA ALA A 33 5.14 -22.49 16.55
C ALA A 33 6.04 -21.36 15.99
N ARG A 34 7.30 -21.69 15.71
CA ARG A 34 8.34 -20.73 15.28
C ARG A 34 8.07 -20.09 13.90
N ASP A 35 7.18 -20.67 13.10
CA ASP A 35 7.11 -20.42 11.65
C ASP A 35 5.77 -19.84 11.17
N TRP A 36 4.88 -19.38 12.06
CA TRP A 36 3.57 -18.83 11.65
C TRP A 36 3.71 -17.65 10.68
N LYS A 37 4.77 -16.84 10.81
CA LYS A 37 5.10 -15.73 9.89
C LYS A 37 5.27 -16.24 8.46
N LEU A 38 5.95 -17.38 8.29
CA LEU A 38 6.15 -18.00 6.98
C LEU A 38 4.82 -18.52 6.40
N SER A 39 3.98 -19.16 7.22
CA SER A 39 2.65 -19.61 6.80
C SER A 39 1.76 -18.45 6.32
N VAL A 40 1.86 -17.27 6.95
CA VAL A 40 1.18 -16.06 6.48
C VAL A 40 1.70 -15.63 5.10
N LEU A 41 3.01 -15.60 4.89
CA LEU A 41 3.61 -15.23 3.60
C LEU A 41 3.27 -16.23 2.48
N GLU A 42 3.25 -17.52 2.79
CA GLU A 42 2.81 -18.57 1.85
C GLU A 42 1.32 -18.43 1.52
N THR A 43 0.49 -18.11 2.51
CA THR A 43 -0.93 -17.83 2.30
C THR A 43 -1.15 -16.57 1.45
N ILE A 44 -0.30 -15.55 1.65
CA ILE A 44 -0.28 -14.36 0.80
C ILE A 44 -0.06 -14.75 -0.65
N ALA A 45 0.79 -15.72 -0.97
CA ALA A 45 1.04 -16.15 -2.35
C ALA A 45 -0.24 -16.65 -3.04
N GLU A 46 -1.10 -17.36 -2.32
CA GLU A 46 -2.33 -17.95 -2.83
C GLU A 46 -3.52 -16.98 -2.85
N TRP A 47 -3.42 -15.85 -2.15
CA TRP A 47 -4.55 -14.91 -2.02
C TRP A 47 -5.01 -14.34 -3.38
N PRO A 48 -6.29 -14.51 -3.77
CA PRO A 48 -6.75 -14.17 -5.13
C PRO A 48 -7.35 -12.77 -5.25
N ILE A 49 -7.58 -12.06 -4.14
CA ILE A 49 -8.30 -10.79 -4.13
C ILE A 49 -7.32 -9.61 -4.06
N ALA A 50 -7.45 -8.67 -5.00
CA ALA A 50 -6.68 -7.42 -4.99
C ALA A 50 -7.25 -6.37 -4.03
N ARG A 51 -8.57 -6.36 -3.83
CA ARG A 51 -9.28 -5.38 -2.99
C ARG A 51 -10.55 -5.97 -2.40
N GLU A 52 -10.81 -5.67 -1.13
CA GLU A 52 -12.08 -6.04 -0.46
C GLU A 52 -12.56 -4.97 0.52
N THR A 53 -13.81 -5.12 0.98
CA THR A 53 -14.41 -4.27 2.01
C THR A 53 -14.84 -5.13 3.19
N ILE A 54 -14.18 -4.93 4.33
CA ILE A 54 -14.38 -5.71 5.55
C ILE A 54 -14.82 -4.75 6.66
N ALA A 55 -15.97 -5.02 7.28
CA ALA A 55 -16.54 -4.18 8.34
C ALA A 55 -16.61 -2.67 7.99
N GLY A 56 -16.82 -2.34 6.72
CA GLY A 56 -16.85 -0.95 6.23
C GLY A 56 -15.49 -0.31 5.93
N ARG A 57 -14.37 -0.98 6.24
CA ARG A 57 -13.02 -0.59 5.81
C ARG A 57 -12.71 -1.20 4.46
N THR A 58 -12.29 -0.37 3.51
CA THR A 58 -11.77 -0.86 2.22
C THR A 58 -10.28 -1.16 2.39
N MET A 59 -9.87 -2.36 1.99
CA MET A 59 -8.48 -2.80 1.98
C MET A 59 -8.07 -3.03 0.53
N ASP A 60 -7.12 -2.24 0.04
CA ASP A 60 -6.61 -2.31 -1.32
C ASP A 60 -5.19 -2.85 -1.27
N TYR A 61 -5.04 -4.16 -1.49
CA TYR A 61 -3.75 -4.83 -1.37
C TYR A 61 -2.87 -4.58 -2.59
N LEU A 62 -3.46 -4.36 -3.77
CA LEU A 62 -2.73 -4.16 -5.02
C LEU A 62 -3.08 -2.81 -5.64
N ILE A 63 -2.39 -1.78 -5.18
CA ILE A 63 -2.56 -0.39 -5.59
C ILE A 63 -2.28 -0.27 -7.08
N ALA A 64 -3.24 0.32 -7.80
CA ALA A 64 -3.20 0.53 -9.25
C ALA A 64 -2.93 -0.75 -10.08
N GLY A 65 -3.10 -1.94 -9.51
CA GLY A 65 -2.77 -3.21 -10.17
C GLY A 65 -1.27 -3.55 -10.18
N GLU A 66 -0.43 -2.76 -9.52
CA GLU A 66 1.04 -2.82 -9.67
C GLU A 66 1.79 -2.92 -8.34
N ALA A 67 1.38 -2.14 -7.33
CA ALA A 67 2.06 -2.04 -6.05
C ALA A 67 1.34 -2.85 -4.96
N PHE A 68 1.99 -3.93 -4.52
CA PHE A 68 1.41 -4.85 -3.54
C PHE A 68 1.84 -4.53 -2.10
N ASP A 69 0.87 -4.18 -1.24
CA ASP A 69 1.07 -4.05 0.19
C ASP A 69 0.86 -5.41 0.90
N TRP A 70 1.95 -6.13 1.11
CA TRP A 70 1.91 -7.42 1.80
C TRP A 70 1.54 -7.28 3.28
N ARG A 71 1.83 -6.14 3.93
CA ARG A 71 1.54 -5.95 5.36
C ARG A 71 0.04 -5.77 5.57
N LEU A 72 -0.63 -5.02 4.70
CA LEU A 72 -2.09 -4.86 4.76
C LEU A 72 -2.82 -6.20 4.58
N LEU A 73 -2.32 -7.06 3.69
CA LEU A 73 -2.87 -8.40 3.53
C LEU A 73 -2.53 -9.30 4.73
N ALA A 74 -1.31 -9.21 5.27
CA ALA A 74 -0.94 -9.93 6.48
C ALA A 74 -1.84 -9.53 7.66
N GLU A 75 -2.09 -8.24 7.88
CA GLU A 75 -3.02 -7.71 8.89
C GLU A 75 -4.40 -8.36 8.72
N ARG A 76 -4.93 -8.36 7.50
CA ARG A 76 -6.24 -8.98 7.21
C ARG A 76 -6.29 -10.47 7.57
N LEU A 77 -5.24 -11.22 7.24
CA LEU A 77 -5.15 -12.66 7.50
C LEU A 77 -5.01 -12.94 8.99
N LEU A 78 -4.22 -12.13 9.69
CA LEU A 78 -3.97 -12.25 11.12
C LEU A 78 -5.17 -11.85 11.97
N ASP A 79 -5.89 -10.80 11.58
CA ASP A 79 -7.16 -10.41 12.20
C ASP A 79 -8.17 -11.56 12.17
N ALA A 80 -8.22 -12.29 11.05
CA ALA A 80 -9.05 -13.49 10.92
C ALA A 80 -8.58 -14.65 11.81
N CYS A 81 -7.31 -14.67 12.19
CA CYS A 81 -6.68 -15.67 13.05
C CYS A 81 -6.48 -15.20 14.51
N SER A 82 -7.13 -14.09 14.92
CA SER A 82 -6.98 -13.47 16.24
C SER A 82 -7.27 -14.39 17.44
N SER A 83 -7.93 -15.53 17.23
CA SER A 83 -8.12 -16.56 18.26
C SER A 83 -6.89 -17.47 18.49
N LYS A 84 -5.86 -17.38 17.63
CA LYS A 84 -4.68 -18.27 17.61
C LYS A 84 -3.37 -17.56 17.95
N ILE A 85 -3.27 -16.28 17.62
CA ILE A 85 -2.10 -15.44 17.89
C ILE A 85 -2.58 -14.19 18.62
N GLU A 86 -1.91 -13.85 19.72
CA GLU A 86 -2.19 -12.62 20.44
C GLU A 86 -1.91 -11.39 19.56
N ASN A 87 -2.80 -10.41 19.62
CA ASN A 87 -2.71 -9.23 18.76
C ASN A 87 -1.37 -8.50 18.88
N GLU A 88 -0.84 -8.35 20.10
CA GLU A 88 0.42 -7.67 20.35
C GLU A 88 1.59 -8.29 19.58
N ILE A 89 1.64 -9.63 19.49
CA ILE A 89 2.75 -10.37 18.88
C ILE A 89 2.82 -10.11 17.38
N TRP A 90 1.68 -10.17 16.69
CA TRP A 90 1.69 -9.97 15.26
C TRP A 90 1.71 -8.48 14.88
N TRP A 91 1.17 -7.59 15.72
CA TRP A 91 1.33 -6.15 15.55
C TRP A 91 2.79 -5.73 15.67
N GLU A 92 3.54 -6.27 16.64
CA GLU A 92 4.98 -6.03 16.79
C GLU A 92 5.70 -6.37 15.48
N TRP A 93 5.46 -7.57 14.92
CA TRP A 93 6.06 -7.99 13.65
C TRP A 93 5.71 -7.08 12.46
N LEU A 94 4.43 -6.71 12.29
CA LEU A 94 4.02 -5.86 11.16
C LEU A 94 4.52 -4.42 11.29
N SER A 95 4.74 -3.95 12.53
CA SER A 95 5.26 -2.62 12.83
C SER A 95 6.77 -2.47 12.57
N GLU A 96 7.50 -3.58 12.45
CA GLU A 96 8.93 -3.54 12.11
C GLU A 96 9.15 -2.91 10.73
N SER A 97 10.16 -2.04 10.63
CA SER A 97 10.59 -1.41 9.37
C SER A 97 11.35 -2.36 8.43
N ALA A 98 11.33 -3.67 8.69
CA ALA A 98 12.02 -4.67 7.90
C ALA A 98 11.35 -4.85 6.52
N LEU A 99 12.09 -4.61 5.44
CA LEU A 99 11.57 -4.68 4.07
C LEU A 99 10.89 -6.03 3.74
N PHE A 100 11.43 -7.12 4.27
CA PHE A 100 10.99 -8.48 4.03
C PHE A 100 10.45 -9.16 5.29
N GLY A 101 9.90 -8.40 6.23
CA GLY A 101 9.30 -8.94 7.46
C GLY A 101 10.25 -9.77 8.32
N GLY A 102 11.54 -9.42 8.35
CA GLY A 102 12.57 -10.13 9.10
C GLY A 102 13.19 -11.35 8.41
N PHE A 103 12.75 -11.68 7.19
CA PHE A 103 13.30 -12.77 6.38
C PHE A 103 14.43 -12.31 5.46
N ALA A 104 15.25 -13.26 4.98
CA ALA A 104 16.15 -12.99 3.86
C ALA A 104 15.34 -12.75 2.57
N GLU A 105 15.85 -11.89 1.67
CA GLU A 105 15.16 -11.55 0.42
C GLU A 105 14.73 -12.79 -0.40
N SER A 106 15.63 -13.74 -0.58
CA SER A 106 15.36 -14.98 -1.32
C SER A 106 14.29 -15.87 -0.67
N GLU A 107 14.20 -15.85 0.66
CA GLU A 107 13.20 -16.61 1.41
C GLU A 107 11.83 -15.96 1.30
N PHE A 108 11.77 -14.63 1.47
CA PHE A 108 10.55 -13.87 1.28
C PHE A 108 10.01 -14.01 -0.15
N MET A 109 10.88 -13.84 -1.17
CA MET A 109 10.53 -14.02 -2.57
C MET A 109 9.96 -15.41 -2.87
N ARG A 110 10.57 -16.45 -2.28
CA ARG A 110 10.07 -17.83 -2.42
C ARG A 110 8.70 -18.00 -1.76
N ALA A 111 8.50 -17.41 -0.58
CA ALA A 111 7.26 -17.53 0.17
C ALA A 111 6.08 -16.82 -0.51
N VAL A 112 6.24 -15.56 -0.93
CA VAL A 112 5.15 -14.78 -1.54
C VAL A 112 4.97 -15.03 -3.04
N GLY A 113 5.98 -15.63 -3.69
CA GLY A 113 6.01 -15.84 -5.14
C GLY A 113 6.53 -14.64 -5.93
N VAL A 114 7.04 -14.91 -7.14
CA VAL A 114 7.79 -13.93 -7.96
C VAL A 114 6.95 -12.70 -8.32
N ASP A 115 5.68 -12.88 -8.69
CA ASP A 115 4.84 -11.77 -9.14
C ASP A 115 4.49 -10.83 -7.99
N LYS A 116 4.07 -11.37 -6.84
CA LYS A 116 3.80 -10.58 -5.62
C LYS A 116 5.07 -9.98 -5.03
N PHE A 117 6.21 -10.65 -5.16
CA PHE A 117 7.51 -10.08 -4.79
C PHE A 117 7.83 -8.84 -5.64
N ARG A 118 7.67 -8.91 -6.96
CA ARG A 118 7.88 -7.76 -7.85
C ARG A 118 6.90 -6.62 -7.57
N ALA A 119 5.64 -6.97 -7.28
CA ALA A 119 4.63 -5.99 -6.90
C ALA A 119 4.95 -5.36 -5.53
N HIS A 120 5.49 -6.12 -4.57
CA HIS A 120 5.98 -5.60 -3.28
C HIS A 120 7.12 -4.62 -3.47
N LEU A 121 8.09 -4.93 -4.34
CA LEU A 121 9.14 -3.96 -4.68
C LEU A 121 8.56 -2.69 -5.29
N SER A 122 7.51 -2.80 -6.10
CA SER A 122 6.80 -1.64 -6.65
C SER A 122 6.13 -0.80 -5.56
N TYR A 123 5.55 -1.43 -4.54
CA TYR A 123 5.04 -0.75 -3.35
C TYR A 123 6.15 -0.08 -2.55
N PHE A 124 7.24 -0.79 -2.26
CA PHE A 124 8.35 -0.24 -1.49
C PHE A 124 8.95 1.00 -2.17
N TYR A 125 9.28 0.93 -3.46
CA TYR A 125 9.86 2.06 -4.17
C TYR A 125 8.84 3.16 -4.46
N GLY A 126 7.60 2.79 -4.81
CA GLY A 126 6.60 3.76 -5.23
C GLY A 126 5.81 4.41 -4.09
N VAL A 127 5.78 3.79 -2.91
CA VAL A 127 5.08 4.32 -1.73
C VAL A 127 6.08 4.64 -0.63
N THR A 128 6.77 3.63 -0.08
CA THR A 128 7.62 3.83 1.12
C THR A 128 8.80 4.77 0.85
N VAL A 129 9.52 4.57 -0.26
CA VAL A 129 10.65 5.45 -0.62
C VAL A 129 10.16 6.84 -1.04
N GLU A 130 9.02 6.93 -1.72
CA GLU A 130 8.44 8.22 -2.11
C GLU A 130 7.96 9.04 -0.89
N GLN A 131 7.35 8.38 0.11
CA GLN A 131 7.03 8.99 1.40
C GLN A 131 8.29 9.48 2.14
N ALA A 132 9.35 8.66 2.17
CA ALA A 132 10.61 9.05 2.79
C ALA A 132 11.25 10.26 2.08
N LEU A 133 11.15 10.34 0.75
CA LEU A 133 11.59 11.49 -0.03
C LEU A 133 10.80 12.75 0.34
N LEU A 134 9.48 12.65 0.42
CA LEU A 134 8.61 13.75 0.85
C LEU A 134 9.01 14.27 2.24
N VAL A 135 9.12 13.37 3.22
CA VAL A 135 9.54 13.71 4.60
C VAL A 135 10.91 14.37 4.62
N SER A 136 11.89 13.85 3.86
CA SER A 136 13.22 14.46 3.79
C SER A 136 13.20 15.90 3.27
N VAL A 137 12.35 16.20 2.28
CA VAL A 137 12.20 17.56 1.75
C VAL A 137 11.46 18.46 2.74
N GLU A 138 10.42 17.94 3.41
CA GLU A 138 9.71 18.66 4.47
C GLU A 138 10.64 19.03 5.65
N GLU A 139 11.53 18.12 6.05
CA GLU A 139 12.55 18.37 7.08
C GLU A 139 13.52 19.47 6.66
N GLU A 140 14.00 19.48 5.41
CA GLU A 140 14.90 20.52 4.90
C GLU A 140 14.23 21.91 4.91
N ILE A 141 12.96 21.98 4.48
CA ILE A 141 12.16 23.20 4.50
C ILE A 141 11.98 23.69 5.94
N THR A 142 11.64 22.77 6.85
CA THR A 142 11.45 23.06 8.27
C THR A 142 12.72 23.62 8.87
N HIS A 143 13.86 22.97 8.66
CA HIS A 143 15.16 23.41 9.16
C HIS A 143 15.53 24.81 8.66
N THR A 144 15.35 25.06 7.36
CA THR A 144 15.61 26.37 6.74
C THR A 144 14.75 27.49 7.33
N ARG A 145 13.46 27.21 7.59
CA ARG A 145 12.53 28.19 8.16
C ARG A 145 12.84 28.49 9.62
N VAL A 146 13.12 27.46 10.41
CA VAL A 146 13.53 27.60 11.81
C VAL A 146 14.81 28.42 11.92
N ALA A 147 15.82 28.10 11.10
CA ALA A 147 17.08 28.86 11.05
C ALA A 147 16.86 30.34 10.66
N SER A 148 15.81 30.63 9.89
CA SER A 148 15.43 31.98 9.46
C SER A 148 14.47 32.69 10.42
N GLY A 149 14.11 32.07 11.56
CA GLY A 149 13.14 32.62 12.52
C GLY A 149 11.71 32.74 11.98
N ARG A 150 11.34 31.97 10.95
CA ARG A 150 10.01 31.97 10.34
C ARG A 150 9.10 30.95 11.00
N GLU A 151 7.81 31.27 11.09
CA GLU A 151 6.80 30.35 11.60
C GLU A 151 6.63 29.11 10.70
N LEU A 152 6.34 27.98 11.35
CA LEU A 152 5.95 26.73 10.72
C LEU A 152 4.42 26.71 10.57
N SER A 153 3.94 26.31 9.41
CA SER A 153 2.51 26.17 9.09
C SER A 153 2.29 24.99 8.15
N ASP A 154 1.07 24.47 8.04
CA ASP A 154 0.75 23.38 7.09
C ASP A 154 1.07 23.76 5.64
N GLY A 155 0.86 25.03 5.25
CA GLY A 155 1.28 25.55 3.95
C GLY A 155 2.80 25.55 3.74
N SER A 156 3.58 25.38 4.82
CA SER A 156 5.03 25.15 4.74
C SER A 156 5.38 23.74 4.29
N LEU A 157 4.56 22.74 4.65
CA LEU A 157 4.73 21.34 4.26
C LEU A 157 4.21 21.10 2.83
N GLU A 158 3.15 21.81 2.41
CA GLU A 158 2.71 21.80 1.01
C GLU A 158 3.83 22.20 0.03
N ARG A 159 4.82 22.98 0.50
CA ARG A 159 5.97 23.37 -0.30
C ARG A 159 6.82 22.17 -0.73
N ALA A 160 6.83 21.06 0.01
CA ALA A 160 7.53 19.85 -0.43
C ALA A 160 6.90 19.25 -1.68
N HIS A 161 5.56 19.23 -1.76
CA HIS A 161 4.84 18.78 -2.95
C HIS A 161 5.07 19.73 -4.14
N GLU A 162 5.08 21.04 -3.89
CA GLU A 162 5.38 22.03 -4.93
C GLU A 162 6.80 21.89 -5.48
N LEU A 163 7.77 21.60 -4.60
CA LEU A 163 9.17 21.42 -5.00
C LEU A 163 9.38 20.12 -5.79
N LEU A 164 8.78 19.01 -5.37
CA LEU A 164 8.95 17.70 -6.00
C LEU A 164 8.09 17.51 -7.26
N TYR A 165 6.86 18.03 -7.26
CA TYR A 165 5.86 17.75 -8.30
C TYR A 165 5.31 19.01 -8.99
N GLY A 166 5.78 20.20 -8.61
CA GLY A 166 5.43 21.47 -9.26
C GLY A 166 4.05 22.02 -8.93
N ASN A 167 3.27 21.38 -8.06
CA ASN A 167 1.90 21.78 -7.68
C ASN A 167 1.67 21.53 -6.19
N SER A 168 0.67 22.19 -5.60
CA SER A 168 0.32 21.95 -4.20
C SER A 168 -0.30 20.57 -4.00
N ARG A 169 -0.22 20.03 -2.78
CA ARG A 169 -0.82 18.73 -2.43
C ARG A 169 -2.30 18.66 -2.81
N GLY A 170 -3.07 19.72 -2.52
CA GLY A 170 -4.49 19.79 -2.84
C GLY A 170 -4.78 19.72 -4.35
N GLN A 171 -4.01 20.43 -5.16
CA GLN A 171 -4.14 20.39 -6.62
C GLN A 171 -3.80 19.00 -7.18
N LEU A 172 -2.73 18.39 -6.68
CA LEU A 172 -2.34 17.04 -7.06
C LEU A 172 -3.41 16.01 -6.68
N TRP A 173 -4.01 16.15 -5.49
CA TRP A 173 -5.09 15.28 -5.02
C TRP A 173 -6.35 15.40 -5.88
N GLU A 174 -6.70 16.61 -6.33
CA GLU A 174 -7.83 16.83 -7.24
C GLU A 174 -7.61 16.09 -8.57
N VAL A 175 -6.42 16.19 -9.16
CA VAL A 175 -6.06 15.48 -10.39
C VAL A 175 -6.10 13.96 -10.18
N PHE A 176 -5.47 13.46 -9.11
CA PHE A 176 -5.52 12.05 -8.74
C PHE A 176 -6.95 11.54 -8.59
N SER A 177 -7.82 12.30 -7.92
CA SER A 177 -9.23 11.92 -7.71
C SER A 177 -10.04 11.92 -9.00
N LEU A 178 -9.70 12.78 -9.97
CA LEU A 178 -10.30 12.79 -11.31
C LEU A 178 -9.87 11.57 -12.13
N GLU A 179 -8.57 11.24 -12.13
CA GLU A 179 -8.01 10.13 -12.90
C GLU A 179 -8.43 8.76 -12.36
N THR A 180 -8.48 8.60 -11.04
CA THR A 180 -8.85 7.32 -10.39
C THR A 180 -10.35 7.12 -10.22
N GLY A 181 -11.16 8.13 -10.55
CA GLY A 181 -12.61 8.08 -10.39
C GLY A 181 -13.09 8.11 -8.94
N LEU A 182 -12.25 8.54 -7.99
CA LEU A 182 -12.57 8.71 -6.57
C LEU A 182 -13.44 9.96 -6.27
N GLN A 183 -14.24 10.40 -7.24
CA GLN A 183 -15.03 11.63 -7.14
C GLN A 183 -15.94 11.62 -5.90
N PRO A 184 -16.01 12.72 -5.14
CA PRO A 184 -16.94 12.83 -4.03
C PRO A 184 -18.37 12.73 -4.56
N ILE A 185 -19.11 11.72 -4.09
CA ILE A 185 -20.53 11.56 -4.39
C ILE A 185 -21.27 12.78 -3.80
N PRO A 186 -22.02 13.57 -4.59
CA PRO A 186 -22.78 14.70 -4.08
C PRO A 186 -23.75 14.25 -2.98
N GLY A 187 -23.57 14.74 -1.75
CA GLY A 187 -24.44 14.44 -0.60
C GLY A 187 -23.83 13.53 0.47
N ARG A 188 -22.67 12.89 0.23
CA ARG A 188 -21.83 12.37 1.31
C ARG A 188 -20.78 13.42 1.64
N SER A 189 -20.98 14.13 2.74
CA SER A 189 -19.92 14.93 3.35
C SER A 189 -18.85 13.95 3.85
N GLN A 190 -17.93 13.53 2.97
CA GLN A 190 -16.62 13.10 3.44
C GLN A 190 -16.01 14.37 4.02
N GLY A 191 -15.96 14.45 5.35
CA GLY A 191 -15.28 15.54 6.02
C GLY A 191 -13.89 15.70 5.42
N LYS A 192 -13.41 16.95 5.35
CA LYS A 192 -12.10 17.40 4.85
C LYS A 192 -10.85 16.69 5.43
N GLY A 193 -11.01 15.56 6.12
CA GLY A 193 -9.93 14.75 6.69
C GLY A 193 -10.22 13.25 6.75
N ALA A 194 -11.17 12.71 5.96
CA ALA A 194 -11.43 11.27 5.91
C ALA A 194 -10.63 10.61 4.77
N HIS A 195 -9.33 10.90 4.66
CA HIS A 195 -8.43 10.11 3.83
C HIS A 195 -8.29 8.75 4.52
N SER A 196 -8.75 7.67 3.88
CA SER A 196 -8.39 6.34 4.35
C SER A 196 -6.88 6.17 4.11
N LEU A 197 -6.16 5.49 5.01
CA LEU A 197 -4.73 5.19 4.82
C LEU A 197 -4.47 4.55 3.44
N ALA A 198 -5.37 3.67 2.99
CA ALA A 198 -5.31 3.08 1.65
C ALA A 198 -5.39 4.12 0.51
N SER A 199 -6.11 5.21 0.71
CA SER A 199 -6.20 6.32 -0.26
C SER A 199 -4.91 7.15 -0.29
N GLU A 200 -4.21 7.24 0.84
CA GLU A 200 -2.92 7.94 0.95
C GLU A 200 -1.78 7.19 0.25
N ASP A 201 -1.69 5.88 0.44
CA ASP A 201 -0.68 5.07 -0.25
C ASP A 201 -0.94 5.04 -1.77
N ALA A 202 -2.21 4.97 -2.18
CA ALA A 202 -2.57 5.05 -3.59
C ALA A 202 -2.22 6.42 -4.21
N PHE A 203 -2.44 7.51 -3.48
CA PHE A 203 -2.03 8.84 -3.92
C PHE A 203 -0.51 8.98 -4.00
N THR A 204 0.21 8.46 -3.00
CA THR A 204 1.68 8.46 -3.00
C THR A 204 2.23 7.68 -4.20
N TYR A 205 1.69 6.50 -4.46
CA TYR A 205 2.10 5.70 -5.62
C TYR A 205 1.86 6.44 -6.94
N TRP A 206 0.75 7.18 -7.05
CA TRP A 206 0.47 8.03 -8.20
C TRP A 206 1.49 9.18 -8.33
N LEU A 207 1.88 9.83 -7.23
CA LEU A 207 2.94 10.85 -7.23
C LEU A 207 4.29 10.31 -7.69
N PHE A 208 4.65 9.10 -7.24
CA PHE A 208 5.84 8.40 -7.73
C PHE A 208 5.80 8.23 -9.25
N LYS A 209 4.67 7.74 -9.80
CA LYS A 209 4.52 7.57 -11.26
C LYS A 209 4.62 8.90 -11.99
N LEU A 210 3.96 9.95 -11.49
CA LEU A 210 4.05 11.30 -12.03
C LEU A 210 5.50 11.81 -12.08
N ARG A 211 6.28 11.56 -11.02
CA ARG A 211 7.69 11.95 -10.95
C ARG A 211 8.56 11.15 -11.91
N MET A 212 8.32 9.85 -12.05
CA MET A 212 9.04 8.99 -12.99
C MET A 212 8.77 9.38 -14.45
N GLU A 213 7.53 9.73 -14.80
CA GLU A 213 7.20 10.21 -16.16
C GLU A 213 7.89 11.54 -16.50
N ARG A 214 8.09 12.40 -15.49
CA ARG A 214 8.73 13.72 -15.65
C ARG A 214 10.25 13.69 -15.50
N SER A 215 10.80 12.59 -15.02
CA SER A 215 12.25 12.42 -14.90
C SER A 215 12.81 11.96 -16.24
N ASP A 216 13.70 12.76 -16.82
CA ASP A 216 14.47 12.37 -18.02
C ASP A 216 15.29 11.12 -17.65
N PRO A 217 15.21 10.01 -18.41
CA PRO A 217 15.95 8.81 -18.06
C PRO A 217 17.45 9.11 -17.97
N ALA A 218 18.10 8.56 -16.95
CA ALA A 218 19.54 8.69 -16.77
C ALA A 218 20.28 8.24 -18.05
N LYS A 219 21.05 9.16 -18.64
CA LYS A 219 21.90 8.91 -19.81
C LYS A 219 23.13 8.08 -19.47
#